data_AF-A0A164MNP4-F1
#
_entry.id   AF-A0A164MNP4-F1
#
_cell.length_a   1.000
_cell.length_b   1.000
_cell.length_c   1.000
_cell.angle_alpha   90.00
_cell.angle_beta   90.00
_cell.angle_gamma   90.00
#
_symmetry.space_group_name_H-M   'P 1'
#
loop_
_entity.id
_entity.type
_entity.pdbx_description
1 polymer ?
#
loop_
_entity_poly.entity_id
_entity_poly.type
_entity_poly.pdbx_seq_one_letter_code
_entity_poly.pdbx_strand_id
1 'polypeptide(L)'
;MRCETVREALSARIDGEPEPIRAAVVDRHVVGCAGCRDWYRRAEELRRATILHPAPAVPDLTARIMAAVPEQTREPVGLRAALAVVAVAQTSLALAQLFGADTGMGHAAHGAFMMGHMSHESAAWNLAIGIGLVWAALRTRTAAGQLPMLSVFVGVLTGVSLLDITRGDVTAARLISHVPVLLGVALLYLVYRRHRDDDRPIGDRMDTGRERFADEVPDIDVAHEDSILRFRHRRPASRHRAA
;
A
#
# COMPACT_ATOMS: atom_id res chain seq x y z
N MET A 1 -14.97 -9.75 -52.46
CA MET A 1 -15.07 -9.15 -51.10
C MET A 1 -15.76 -7.80 -51.20
N ARG A 2 -16.57 -7.44 -50.20
CA ARG A 2 -17.21 -6.13 -50.13
C ARG A 2 -16.18 -5.09 -49.65
N CYS A 3 -16.12 -3.94 -50.32
CA CYS A 3 -15.20 -2.87 -49.95
C CYS A 3 -15.41 -2.37 -48.51
N GLU A 4 -16.64 -2.47 -47.97
CA GLU A 4 -16.97 -2.12 -46.59
C GLU A 4 -16.13 -2.90 -45.57
N THR A 5 -16.11 -4.23 -45.66
CA THR A 5 -15.34 -5.10 -44.76
C THR A 5 -13.83 -4.86 -44.88
N VAL A 6 -13.36 -4.51 -46.08
CA VAL A 6 -11.95 -4.16 -46.30
C VAL A 6 -11.61 -2.81 -45.67
N ARG A 7 -12.50 -1.81 -45.77
CA ARG A 7 -12.32 -0.50 -45.12
C ARG A 7 -12.36 -0.61 -43.60
N GLU A 8 -13.23 -1.45 -43.05
CA GLU A 8 -13.27 -1.75 -41.62
C GLU A 8 -11.93 -2.35 -41.13
N ALA A 9 -11.39 -3.33 -41.86
CA ALA A 9 -10.09 -3.91 -41.53
C ALA A 9 -8.93 -2.92 -41.66
N LEU A 10 -8.96 -2.07 -42.68
CA LEU A 10 -7.98 -1.00 -42.85
C LEU A 10 -8.09 0.08 -41.76
N SER A 11 -9.29 0.35 -41.24
CA SER A 11 -9.49 1.22 -40.07
C SER A 11 -8.85 0.63 -38.82
N ALA A 12 -9.15 -0.65 -38.52
CA ALA A 12 -8.53 -1.36 -37.39
C ALA A 12 -7.00 -1.33 -37.47
N ARG A 13 -6.44 -1.52 -38.67
CA ARG A 13 -4.99 -1.41 -38.93
C ARG A 13 -4.42 -0.03 -38.59
N ILE A 14 -5.13 1.05 -38.92
CA ILE A 14 -4.72 2.44 -38.64
C ILE A 14 -4.66 2.72 -37.13
N ASP A 15 -5.56 2.09 -36.36
CA ASP A 15 -5.66 2.23 -34.90
C ASP A 15 -4.79 1.22 -34.13
N GLY A 16 -4.18 0.24 -34.83
CA GLY A 16 -3.38 -0.83 -34.24
C GLY A 16 -4.22 -1.94 -33.60
N GLU A 17 -5.50 -2.04 -33.96
CA GLU A 17 -6.44 -3.05 -33.48
C GLU A 17 -6.41 -4.32 -34.36
N PRO A 18 -6.87 -5.48 -33.84
CA PRO A 18 -6.98 -6.71 -34.62
C PRO A 18 -7.91 -6.55 -35.84
N GLU A 19 -7.44 -6.92 -37.02
CA GLU A 19 -8.27 -6.89 -38.24
C GLU A 19 -9.38 -7.97 -38.18
N PRO A 20 -10.63 -7.65 -38.58
CA PRO A 20 -11.77 -8.59 -38.59
C PRO A 20 -11.62 -9.69 -39.65
N ILE A 21 -10.71 -9.50 -40.62
CA ILE A 21 -10.35 -10.46 -41.65
C ILE A 21 -8.83 -10.53 -41.80
N ARG A 22 -8.33 -11.62 -42.39
CA ARG A 22 -6.88 -11.83 -42.55
C ARG A 22 -6.24 -10.72 -43.40
N ALA A 23 -5.15 -10.12 -42.89
CA ALA A 23 -4.39 -9.07 -43.55
C ALA A 23 -4.01 -9.39 -45.01
N ALA A 24 -3.54 -10.61 -45.28
CA ALA A 24 -3.18 -11.05 -46.64
C ALA A 24 -4.35 -10.94 -47.66
N VAL A 25 -5.59 -11.01 -47.19
CA VAL A 25 -6.78 -10.89 -48.05
C VAL A 25 -7.14 -9.42 -48.25
N VAL A 26 -6.99 -8.58 -47.21
CA VAL A 26 -7.09 -7.12 -47.29
C VAL A 26 -6.08 -6.58 -48.30
N ASP A 27 -4.81 -6.99 -48.18
CA ASP A 27 -3.73 -6.52 -49.05
C ASP A 27 -3.97 -6.89 -50.52
N ARG A 28 -4.41 -8.13 -50.78
CA ARG A 28 -4.78 -8.58 -52.13
C ARG A 28 -5.91 -7.72 -52.72
N HIS A 29 -6.91 -7.36 -51.92
CA HIS A 29 -8.01 -6.52 -52.38
C HIS A 29 -7.53 -5.08 -52.67
N VAL A 30 -6.68 -4.52 -51.82
CA VAL A 30 -6.12 -3.17 -52.01
C VAL A 30 -5.28 -3.10 -53.30
N VAL A 31 -4.56 -4.15 -53.66
CA VAL A 31 -3.87 -4.21 -54.97
C VAL A 31 -4.85 -4.13 -56.15
N GLY A 32 -6.01 -4.77 -56.05
CA GLY A 32 -7.01 -4.83 -57.14
C GLY A 32 -8.06 -3.71 -57.15
N CYS A 33 -8.21 -2.94 -56.07
CA CYS A 33 -9.29 -1.95 -55.91
C CYS A 33 -8.76 -0.54 -55.67
N ALA A 34 -8.85 0.32 -56.70
CA ALA A 34 -8.46 1.72 -56.61
C ALA A 34 -9.21 2.48 -55.50
N GLY A 35 -10.51 2.24 -55.34
CA GLY A 35 -11.32 2.91 -54.32
C GLY A 35 -10.92 2.59 -52.88
N CYS A 36 -10.38 1.40 -52.61
CA CYS A 36 -9.85 1.04 -51.29
C CYS A 36 -8.45 1.60 -51.07
N ARG A 37 -7.59 1.66 -52.10
CA ARG A 37 -6.29 2.36 -52.03
C ARG A 37 -6.47 3.84 -51.70
N ASP A 38 -7.36 4.51 -52.42
CA ASP A 38 -7.60 5.95 -52.24
C ASP A 38 -8.26 6.26 -50.90
N TRP A 39 -9.12 5.36 -50.41
CA TRP A 39 -9.68 5.49 -49.08
C TRP A 39 -8.59 5.36 -48.01
N TYR A 40 -7.74 4.35 -48.11
CA TYR A 40 -6.69 4.09 -47.13
C TYR A 40 -5.66 5.23 -47.05
N ARG A 41 -5.21 5.71 -48.21
CA ARG A 41 -4.29 6.86 -48.29
C ARG A 41 -4.87 8.10 -47.61
N ARG A 42 -6.14 8.44 -47.89
CA ARG A 42 -6.82 9.59 -47.25
C ARG A 42 -6.99 9.42 -45.74
N ALA A 43 -7.27 8.20 -45.28
CA ALA A 43 -7.41 7.91 -43.86
C ALA A 43 -6.05 8.07 -43.13
N GLU A 44 -4.94 7.62 -43.72
CA GLU A 44 -3.61 7.86 -43.16
C GLU A 44 -3.22 9.35 -43.18
N GLU A 45 -3.52 10.08 -44.26
CA GLU A 45 -3.29 11.53 -44.35
C GLU A 45 -4.03 12.27 -43.22
N LEU A 46 -5.31 11.94 -42.99
CA LEU A 46 -6.11 12.51 -41.91
C LEU A 46 -5.55 12.17 -40.52
N ARG A 47 -5.13 10.91 -40.29
CA ARG A 47 -4.49 10.50 -39.04
C ARG A 47 -3.23 11.29 -38.77
N ARG A 48 -2.37 11.46 -39.78
CA ARG A 48 -1.13 12.25 -39.64
C ARG A 48 -1.45 13.70 -39.28
N ALA A 49 -2.42 14.32 -39.96
CA ALA A 49 -2.85 15.67 -39.66
C ALA A 49 -3.41 15.83 -38.23
N THR A 50 -4.09 14.81 -37.71
CA THR A 50 -4.72 14.85 -36.37
C THR A 50 -3.74 14.52 -35.23
N ILE A 51 -2.77 13.63 -35.46
CA ILE A 51 -1.83 13.18 -34.42
C ILE A 51 -0.58 14.07 -34.34
N LEU A 52 -0.08 14.57 -35.48
CA LEU A 52 1.11 15.39 -35.51
C LEU A 52 0.74 16.86 -35.32
N HIS A 53 0.42 17.22 -34.07
CA HIS A 53 0.40 18.61 -33.66
C HIS A 53 1.75 18.94 -33.01
N PRO A 54 2.40 20.05 -33.38
CA PRO A 54 3.55 20.54 -32.64
C PRO A 54 3.17 20.61 -31.16
N ALA A 55 3.94 19.94 -30.31
CA ALA A 55 3.75 20.09 -28.88
C ALA A 55 3.88 21.59 -28.57
N PRO A 56 2.92 22.21 -27.85
CA PRO A 56 3.06 23.59 -27.43
C PRO A 56 4.37 23.71 -26.65
N ALA A 57 5.09 24.81 -26.83
CA ALA A 57 6.29 25.09 -26.06
C ALA A 57 5.93 25.12 -24.57
N VAL A 58 6.22 24.03 -23.86
CA VAL A 58 6.00 23.92 -22.42
C VAL A 58 7.27 24.35 -21.70
N PRO A 59 7.16 25.21 -20.68
CA PRO A 59 8.31 25.61 -19.89
C PRO A 59 8.92 24.40 -19.17
N ASP A 60 10.24 24.40 -18.98
CA ASP A 60 10.91 23.34 -18.23
C ASP A 60 10.49 23.42 -16.75
N LEU A 61 9.68 22.45 -16.33
CA LEU A 61 9.21 22.31 -14.95
C LEU A 61 10.12 21.41 -14.11
N THR A 62 11.24 20.90 -14.65
CA THR A 62 12.09 19.91 -13.97
C THR A 62 12.54 20.39 -12.60
N ALA A 63 13.05 21.63 -12.50
CA ALA A 63 13.50 22.19 -11.21
C ALA A 63 12.34 22.31 -10.20
N ARG A 64 11.16 22.75 -10.65
CA ARG A 64 9.96 22.88 -9.80
C ARG A 64 9.44 21.52 -9.34
N ILE A 65 9.45 20.52 -10.22
CA ILE A 65 9.06 19.15 -9.89
C ILE A 65 10.03 18.57 -8.87
N MET A 66 11.34 18.69 -9.12
CA MET A 66 12.37 18.19 -8.21
C MET A 66 12.32 18.87 -6.83
N ALA A 67 11.99 20.16 -6.77
CA ALA A 67 11.78 20.87 -5.51
C ALA A 67 10.49 20.45 -4.77
N ALA A 68 9.47 20.00 -5.50
CA ALA A 68 8.20 19.54 -4.93
C ALA A 68 8.20 18.05 -4.54
N VAL A 69 9.19 17.27 -4.98
CA VAL A 69 9.35 15.87 -4.55
C VAL A 69 9.75 15.89 -3.08
N PRO A 70 8.92 15.38 -2.15
CA PRO A 70 9.31 15.30 -0.76
C PRO A 70 10.57 14.44 -0.63
N GLU A 71 11.52 14.88 0.20
CA GLU A 71 12.67 14.05 0.56
C GLU A 71 12.14 12.69 1.02
N GLN A 72 12.68 11.62 0.45
CA GLN A 72 12.37 10.27 0.90
C GLN A 72 12.79 10.17 2.37
N THR A 73 11.81 10.28 3.28
CA THR A 73 12.03 10.10 4.70
C THR A 73 12.67 8.74 4.89
N ARG A 74 13.90 8.73 5.43
CA ARG A 74 14.61 7.48 5.73
C ARG A 74 13.67 6.63 6.59
N GLU A 75 13.40 5.41 6.14
CA GLU A 75 12.61 4.45 6.91
C GLU A 75 13.12 4.42 8.35
N PRO A 76 12.25 4.51 9.37
CA PRO A 76 12.66 4.59 10.76
C PRO A 76 13.15 3.21 11.24
N VAL A 77 14.37 2.85 10.83
CA VAL A 77 15.06 1.61 11.20
C VAL A 77 15.10 1.46 12.72
N GLY A 78 15.24 2.57 13.46
CA GLY A 78 15.29 2.55 14.93
C GLY A 78 14.03 1.97 15.58
N LEU A 79 12.84 2.33 15.08
CA LEU A 79 11.58 1.84 15.66
C LEU A 79 11.33 0.37 15.30
N ARG A 80 11.68 -0.01 14.06
CA ARG A 80 11.63 -1.41 13.61
C ARG A 80 12.62 -2.28 14.39
N ALA A 81 13.82 -1.77 14.64
CA ALA A 81 14.84 -2.44 15.45
C ALA A 81 14.39 -2.59 16.91
N ALA A 82 13.81 -1.55 17.51
CA ALA A 82 13.24 -1.64 18.86
C ALA A 82 12.13 -2.69 18.93
N LEU A 83 11.20 -2.71 17.96
CA LEU A 83 10.15 -3.73 17.88
C LEU A 83 10.76 -5.13 17.74
N ALA A 84 11.78 -5.29 16.90
CA ALA A 84 12.46 -6.56 16.70
C ALA A 84 13.15 -7.05 17.98
N VAL A 85 13.85 -6.19 18.71
CA VAL A 85 14.50 -6.54 19.99
C VAL A 85 13.47 -7.04 20.99
N VAL A 86 12.34 -6.34 21.14
CA VAL A 86 11.28 -6.70 22.08
C VAL A 86 10.60 -8.00 21.67
N ALA A 87 10.33 -8.17 20.37
CA ALA A 87 9.71 -9.37 19.84
C ALA A 87 10.62 -10.60 19.99
N VAL A 88 11.92 -10.45 19.76
CA VAL A 88 12.91 -11.51 19.99
C VAL A 88 12.98 -11.85 21.47
N ALA A 89 13.09 -10.86 22.36
CA ALA A 89 13.12 -11.10 23.81
C ALA A 89 11.86 -11.84 24.28
N GLN A 90 10.67 -11.43 23.83
CA GLN A 90 9.41 -12.08 24.17
C GLN A 90 9.32 -13.51 23.60
N THR A 91 9.80 -13.73 22.38
CA THR A 91 9.88 -15.05 21.74
C THR A 91 10.83 -15.97 22.52
N SER A 92 12.00 -15.46 22.91
CA SER A 92 12.99 -16.19 23.71
C SER A 92 12.45 -16.56 25.09
N LEU A 93 11.74 -15.65 25.76
CA LEU A 93 11.09 -15.93 27.04
C LEU A 93 10.02 -17.02 26.91
N ALA A 94 9.19 -16.96 25.87
CA ALA A 94 8.16 -17.96 25.61
C ALA A 94 8.77 -19.35 25.29
N LEU A 95 9.85 -19.39 24.50
CA LEU A 95 10.61 -20.61 24.24
C LEU A 95 11.21 -21.18 25.53
N ALA A 96 11.84 -20.35 26.34
CA ALA A 96 12.41 -20.76 27.62
C ALA A 96 11.35 -21.36 28.56
N GLN A 97 10.15 -20.77 28.62
CA GLN A 97 9.02 -21.33 29.36
C GLN A 97 8.55 -22.68 28.80
N LEU A 98 8.51 -22.83 27.48
CA LEU A 98 8.10 -24.08 26.83
C LEU A 98 9.09 -25.23 27.09
N PHE A 99 10.38 -24.92 27.22
CA PHE A 99 11.44 -25.88 27.53
C PHE A 99 11.71 -26.04 29.04
N GLY A 100 10.89 -25.43 29.90
CA GLY A 100 10.99 -25.58 31.36
C GLY A 100 12.19 -24.90 32.00
N ALA A 101 12.77 -23.88 31.36
CA ALA A 101 13.80 -23.07 31.96
C ALA A 101 13.19 -22.09 32.98
N ASP A 102 13.70 -22.08 34.21
CA ASP A 102 13.33 -21.12 35.24
C ASP A 102 13.82 -19.72 34.85
N THR A 103 12.99 -19.00 34.12
CA THR A 103 13.26 -17.61 33.70
C THR A 103 13.05 -16.60 34.82
N GLY A 104 12.60 -17.01 36.01
CA GLY A 104 12.20 -16.11 37.10
C GLY A 104 10.97 -15.24 36.79
N MET A 105 10.49 -15.24 35.54
CA MET A 105 9.26 -14.60 35.05
C MET A 105 8.17 -15.60 34.66
N GLY A 106 8.49 -16.91 34.64
CA GLY A 106 7.51 -17.97 34.55
C GLY A 106 6.53 -17.90 35.73
N HIS A 107 5.27 -18.26 35.50
CA HIS A 107 4.19 -18.28 36.49
C HIS A 107 4.42 -19.32 37.62
N ALA A 108 5.54 -19.21 38.32
CA ALA A 108 5.95 -20.06 39.43
C ALA A 108 5.42 -19.50 40.75
N ALA A 109 4.10 -19.40 40.86
CA ALA A 109 3.39 -19.31 42.13
C ALA A 109 1.89 -19.53 41.85
N HIS A 110 1.47 -20.79 41.74
CA HIS A 110 0.19 -21.38 42.20
C HIS A 110 -0.06 -22.76 41.54
N GLY A 111 0.00 -23.85 42.32
CA GLY A 111 -0.80 -25.08 42.12
C GLY A 111 -0.40 -26.10 41.03
N ALA A 112 0.37 -27.12 41.38
CA ALA A 112 1.12 -28.01 40.49
C ALA A 112 0.38 -29.19 39.79
N PHE A 113 -0.91 -29.11 39.41
CA PHE A 113 -1.52 -30.23 38.63
C PHE A 113 -2.55 -29.82 37.56
N MET A 114 -3.24 -28.69 37.72
CA MET A 114 -4.05 -28.05 36.65
C MET A 114 -3.21 -27.10 35.76
N MET A 115 -1.94 -26.92 36.09
CA MET A 115 -1.04 -25.90 35.53
C MET A 115 -0.29 -26.35 34.28
N GLY A 116 -0.11 -27.66 34.05
CA GLY A 116 0.66 -28.17 32.90
C GLY A 116 -0.02 -27.88 31.55
N HIS A 117 -1.33 -28.13 31.45
CA HIS A 117 -2.07 -27.86 30.22
C HIS A 117 -2.25 -26.34 29.97
N MET A 118 -2.51 -25.55 31.02
CA MET A 118 -2.63 -24.09 30.89
C MET A 118 -1.27 -23.39 30.71
N SER A 119 -0.16 -23.97 31.20
CA SER A 119 1.18 -23.42 30.96
C SER A 119 1.63 -23.62 29.52
N HIS A 120 1.33 -24.77 28.91
CA HIS A 120 1.58 -25.00 27.48
C HIS A 120 0.71 -24.08 26.61
N GLU A 121 -0.57 -23.90 26.95
CA GLU A 121 -1.47 -23.00 26.22
C GLU A 121 -1.03 -21.52 26.32
N SER A 122 -0.68 -21.05 27.52
CA SER A 122 -0.17 -19.69 27.72
C SER A 122 1.22 -19.47 27.10
N ALA A 123 2.11 -20.46 27.13
CA ALA A 123 3.39 -20.40 26.44
C ALA A 123 3.21 -20.34 24.92
N ALA A 124 2.31 -21.15 24.37
CA ALA A 124 1.97 -21.13 22.94
C ALA A 124 1.40 -19.77 22.51
N TRP A 125 0.51 -19.18 23.32
CA TRP A 125 0.00 -17.83 23.09
C TRP A 125 1.09 -16.76 23.10
N ASN A 126 1.98 -16.77 24.11
CA ASN A 126 3.09 -15.81 24.18
C ASN A 126 4.08 -15.98 23.02
N LEU A 127 4.34 -17.21 22.61
CA LEU A 127 5.17 -17.52 21.45
C LEU A 127 4.55 -17.01 20.15
N ALA A 128 3.24 -17.21 19.97
CA ALA A 128 2.50 -16.71 18.81
C ALA A 128 2.52 -15.17 18.73
N ILE A 129 2.33 -14.47 19.86
CA ILE A 129 2.43 -13.01 19.91
C ILE A 129 3.87 -12.58 19.57
N GLY A 130 4.89 -13.20 20.17
CA GLY A 130 6.29 -12.89 19.90
C GLY A 130 6.66 -13.04 18.42
N ILE A 131 6.33 -14.20 17.82
CA ILE A 131 6.55 -14.45 16.38
C ILE A 131 5.75 -13.47 15.52
N GLY A 132 4.51 -13.17 15.91
CA GLY A 132 3.66 -12.18 15.22
C GLY A 132 4.31 -10.80 15.17
N LEU A 133 4.90 -10.35 16.28
CA LEU A 133 5.63 -9.07 16.36
C LEU A 133 6.95 -9.11 15.57
N VAL A 134 7.68 -10.23 15.57
CA VAL A 134 8.87 -10.40 14.71
C VAL A 134 8.47 -10.26 13.24
N TRP A 135 7.37 -10.90 12.84
CA TRP A 135 6.85 -10.82 11.48
C TRP A 135 6.44 -9.39 11.11
N ALA A 136 5.82 -8.65 12.03
CA ALA A 136 5.49 -7.24 11.82
C ALA A 136 6.72 -6.33 11.71
N ALA A 137 7.80 -6.64 12.44
CA ALA A 137 9.08 -5.92 12.33
C ALA A 137 9.76 -6.16 10.97
N LEU A 138 9.64 -7.37 10.41
CA LEU A 138 10.15 -7.72 9.09
C LEU A 138 9.26 -7.19 7.96
N ARG A 139 7.93 -7.23 8.12
CA ARG A 139 6.92 -6.80 7.15
C ARG A 139 5.92 -5.84 7.82
N THR A 140 6.26 -4.54 7.82
CA THR A 140 5.47 -3.45 8.44
C THR A 140 4.01 -3.40 7.99
N ARG A 141 3.72 -3.81 6.75
CA ARG A 141 2.35 -3.94 6.22
C ARG A 141 1.44 -4.84 7.06
N THR A 142 2.01 -5.81 7.78
CA THR A 142 1.22 -6.74 8.61
C THR A 142 0.85 -6.18 9.98
N ALA A 143 1.49 -5.08 10.41
CA ALA A 143 1.17 -4.42 11.68
C ALA A 143 -0.30 -3.98 11.76
N ALA A 144 -0.84 -3.47 10.64
CA ALA A 144 -2.24 -3.07 10.55
C ALA A 144 -3.22 -4.21 10.86
N GLY A 145 -2.89 -5.45 10.45
CA GLY A 145 -3.75 -6.62 10.65
C GLY A 145 -3.74 -7.14 12.09
N GLN A 146 -2.63 -6.95 12.81
CA GLN A 146 -2.47 -7.46 14.19
C GLN A 146 -2.93 -6.47 15.26
N LEU A 147 -2.90 -5.16 14.96
CA LEU A 147 -3.16 -4.10 15.92
C LEU A 147 -4.52 -4.19 16.63
N PRO A 148 -5.67 -4.39 15.94
CA PRO A 148 -6.95 -4.44 16.62
C PRO A 148 -7.02 -5.56 17.65
N MET A 149 -6.60 -6.77 17.26
CA MET A 149 -6.61 -7.94 18.11
C MET A 149 -5.69 -7.76 19.32
N LEU A 150 -4.43 -7.35 19.10
CA LEU A 150 -3.46 -7.18 20.17
C LEU A 150 -3.80 -6.02 21.11
N SER A 151 -4.41 -4.95 20.60
CA SER A 151 -4.86 -3.82 21.42
C SER A 151 -5.99 -4.22 22.36
N VAL A 152 -6.98 -4.98 21.86
CA VAL A 152 -8.06 -5.51 22.70
C VAL A 152 -7.50 -6.46 23.76
N PHE A 153 -6.63 -7.39 23.36
CA PHE A 153 -5.97 -8.32 24.27
C PHE A 153 -5.23 -7.58 25.40
N VAL A 154 -4.38 -6.61 25.06
CA VAL A 154 -3.63 -5.81 26.03
C VAL A 154 -4.56 -4.96 26.90
N GLY A 155 -5.62 -4.39 26.34
CA GLY A 155 -6.59 -3.60 27.09
C GLY A 155 -7.32 -4.43 28.16
N VAL A 156 -7.81 -5.62 27.79
CA VAL A 156 -8.46 -6.54 28.73
C VAL A 156 -7.47 -7.04 29.78
N LEU A 157 -6.27 -7.46 29.37
CA LEU A 157 -5.20 -7.92 30.27
C LEU A 157 -4.83 -6.85 31.29
N THR A 158 -4.73 -5.59 30.85
CA THR A 158 -4.45 -4.44 31.73
C THR A 158 -5.59 -4.23 32.74
N GLY A 159 -6.84 -4.29 32.28
CA GLY A 159 -8.02 -4.13 33.14
C GLY A 159 -8.12 -5.21 34.21
N VAL A 160 -7.95 -6.48 33.84
CA VAL A 160 -7.93 -7.60 34.79
C VAL A 160 -6.76 -7.48 35.76
N SER A 161 -5.56 -7.13 35.28
CA SER A 161 -4.38 -6.94 36.13
C SER A 161 -4.60 -5.83 37.17
N LEU A 162 -5.23 -4.72 36.78
CA LEU A 162 -5.59 -3.65 37.72
C LEU A 162 -6.59 -4.13 38.76
N LEU A 163 -7.61 -4.90 38.37
CA LEU A 163 -8.58 -5.46 39.30
C LEU A 163 -7.92 -6.39 40.31
N ASP A 164 -7.04 -7.28 39.87
CA ASP A 164 -6.35 -8.20 40.77
C ASP A 164 -5.43 -7.45 41.76
N ILE A 165 -4.81 -6.35 41.33
CA ILE A 165 -4.03 -5.46 42.22
C ILE A 165 -4.95 -4.81 43.28
N THR A 166 -6.12 -4.29 42.88
CA THR A 166 -7.06 -3.66 43.83
C THR A 166 -7.63 -4.64 44.85
N ARG A 167 -7.69 -5.93 44.50
CA ARG A 167 -8.12 -7.02 45.39
C ARG A 167 -7.00 -7.57 46.26
N GLY A 168 -5.75 -7.22 45.98
CA GLY A 168 -4.57 -7.73 46.70
C GLY A 168 -4.17 -9.14 46.29
N ASP A 169 -4.69 -9.64 45.16
CA ASP A 169 -4.51 -11.04 44.72
C ASP A 169 -3.12 -11.28 44.09
N VAL A 170 -2.33 -10.22 43.82
CA VAL A 170 -1.08 -10.33 43.06
C VAL A 170 0.03 -9.39 43.52
N THR A 171 1.26 -9.88 43.47
CA THR A 171 2.47 -9.12 43.75
C THR A 171 2.88 -8.22 42.58
N ALA A 172 3.53 -7.08 42.86
CA ALA A 172 4.06 -6.17 41.85
C ALA A 172 5.03 -6.85 40.85
N ALA A 173 5.68 -7.94 41.26
CA ALA A 173 6.54 -8.75 40.39
C ALA A 173 5.78 -9.37 39.20
N ARG A 174 4.50 -9.73 39.37
CA ARG A 174 3.65 -10.27 38.29
C ARG A 174 3.22 -9.20 37.29
N LEU A 175 3.29 -7.93 37.65
CA LEU A 175 3.02 -6.85 36.68
C LEU A 175 4.17 -6.70 35.68
N ILE A 176 5.40 -6.94 36.12
CA ILE A 176 6.61 -6.82 35.30
C ILE A 176 6.58 -7.80 34.11
N SER A 177 6.03 -9.00 34.28
CA SER A 177 5.94 -10.00 33.21
C SER A 177 5.03 -9.56 32.04
N HIS A 178 4.16 -8.58 32.24
CA HIS A 178 3.27 -8.07 31.19
C HIS A 178 3.81 -6.82 30.47
N VAL A 179 4.92 -6.25 30.95
CA VAL A 179 5.55 -5.07 30.33
C VAL A 179 6.01 -5.32 28.88
N PRO A 180 6.62 -6.48 28.53
CA PRO A 180 7.06 -6.73 27.16
C PRO A 180 5.94 -6.67 26.13
N VAL A 181 4.76 -7.23 26.45
CA VAL A 181 3.63 -7.24 25.51
C VAL A 181 3.00 -5.86 25.35
N LEU A 182 2.91 -5.07 26.43
CA LEU A 182 2.48 -3.67 26.38
C LEU A 182 3.39 -2.85 25.47
N LEU A 183 4.70 -3.01 25.66
CA LEU A 183 5.72 -2.30 24.89
C LEU A 183 5.74 -2.75 23.43
N GLY A 184 5.54 -4.05 23.17
CA GLY A 184 5.38 -4.61 21.83
C GLY A 184 4.22 -3.99 21.05
N VAL A 185 3.03 -3.87 21.68
CA VAL A 185 1.86 -3.25 21.04
C VAL A 185 2.04 -1.75 20.83
N ALA A 186 2.65 -1.05 21.80
CA ALA A 186 2.96 0.38 21.65
C ALA A 186 3.91 0.63 20.47
N LEU A 187 5.00 -0.16 20.35
CA LEU A 187 5.93 -0.08 19.23
C LEU A 187 5.25 -0.46 17.91
N LEU A 188 4.41 -1.51 17.90
CA LEU A 188 3.64 -1.91 16.72
C LEU A 188 2.74 -0.77 16.22
N TYR A 189 2.07 -0.06 17.14
CA TYR A 189 1.24 1.10 16.82
C TYR A 189 2.07 2.24 16.22
N LEU A 190 3.23 2.54 16.81
CA LEU A 190 4.13 3.56 16.29
C LEU A 190 4.65 3.21 14.89
N VAL A 191 4.99 1.93 14.64
CA VAL A 191 5.44 1.46 13.32
C VAL A 191 4.33 1.61 12.29
N TYR A 192 3.12 1.19 12.65
CA TYR A 192 1.95 1.34 11.79
C TYR A 192 1.65 2.81 11.45
N ARG A 193 1.65 3.69 12.47
CA ARG A 193 1.35 5.11 12.29
C ARG A 193 2.35 5.77 11.35
N ARG A 194 3.65 5.50 11.53
CA ARG A 194 4.72 6.02 10.66
C ARG A 194 4.59 5.52 9.23
N HIS A 195 4.37 4.22 9.03
CA HIS A 195 4.21 3.65 7.70
C HIS A 195 2.99 4.22 6.97
N ARG A 196 1.88 4.41 7.69
CA ARG A 196 0.67 5.05 7.14
C ARG A 196 0.91 6.52 6.78
N ASP A 197 1.69 7.24 7.57
CA ASP A 197 2.00 8.65 7.32
C ASP A 197 2.93 8.82 6.10
N ASP A 198 3.83 7.88 5.84
CA ASP A 198 4.68 7.85 4.62
C ASP A 198 3.86 7.53 3.36
N ASP A 199 2.95 6.55 3.43
CA ASP A 199 2.08 6.10 2.32
C ASP A 199 0.93 7.08 1.97
N ARG A 200 0.81 8.23 2.64
CA ARG A 200 -0.25 9.21 2.31
C ARG A 200 -0.05 9.80 0.90
N PRO A 201 -1.12 9.88 0.08
CA PRO A 201 -1.04 10.52 -1.23
C PRO A 201 -0.53 11.95 -1.11
N ILE A 202 0.42 12.34 -1.97
CA ILE A 202 1.05 13.67 -1.98
C ILE A 202 0.01 14.82 -2.02
N GLY A 203 -1.16 14.59 -2.63
CA GLY A 203 -2.25 15.57 -2.71
C GLY A 203 -2.80 16.04 -1.36
N ASP A 204 -2.73 15.21 -0.31
CA ASP A 204 -3.23 15.54 1.04
C ASP A 204 -2.21 16.39 1.82
N ARG A 205 -0.92 16.37 1.43
CA ARG A 205 0.13 17.23 2.00
C ARG A 205 0.14 18.63 1.38
N MET A 206 -0.32 18.76 0.13
CA MET A 206 -0.34 20.04 -0.62
C MET A 206 -1.44 21.01 -0.18
N ASP A 207 -2.45 20.58 0.58
CA ASP A 207 -3.52 21.47 1.05
C ASP A 207 -2.99 22.61 1.94
N THR A 208 -1.87 22.36 2.65
CA THR A 208 -1.17 23.39 3.45
C THR A 208 -0.32 24.37 2.63
N GLY A 209 -0.05 24.06 1.35
CA GLY A 209 0.72 24.92 0.45
C GLY A 209 -0.15 25.77 -0.47
N ARG A 210 -1.43 25.40 -0.68
CA ARG A 210 -2.35 26.10 -1.58
C ARG A 210 -2.57 27.57 -1.20
N GLU A 211 -2.55 27.88 0.10
CA GLU A 211 -2.65 29.26 0.58
C GLU A 211 -1.40 30.09 0.26
N ARG A 212 -0.23 29.47 0.13
CA ARG A 212 1.04 30.18 -0.14
C ARG A 212 1.32 30.39 -1.64
N PHE A 213 0.70 29.58 -2.51
CA PHE A 213 0.81 29.74 -3.97
C PHE A 213 -0.19 30.74 -4.55
N ALA A 214 -1.19 31.19 -3.79
CA ALA A 214 -2.17 32.17 -4.26
C ALA A 214 -1.60 33.61 -4.30
N ASP A 215 -0.57 33.90 -3.49
CA ASP A 215 -0.05 35.27 -3.32
C ASP A 215 1.08 35.65 -4.30
N GLU A 216 1.66 34.70 -5.05
CA GLU A 216 2.89 34.94 -5.84
C GLU A 216 2.73 34.65 -7.34
N VAL A 217 1.50 34.49 -7.83
CA VAL A 217 1.22 34.41 -9.28
C VAL A 217 0.87 35.83 -9.76
N PRO A 218 1.73 36.50 -10.55
CA PRO A 218 1.33 37.73 -11.23
C PRO A 218 0.14 37.42 -12.12
N ASP A 219 -0.87 38.29 -12.09
CA ASP A 219 -2.10 38.23 -12.89
C ASP A 219 -1.81 37.82 -14.34
N ILE A 220 -1.90 36.52 -14.61
CA ILE A 220 -1.88 35.99 -15.97
C ILE A 220 -3.35 36.04 -16.35
N ASP A 221 -3.70 36.79 -17.39
CA ASP A 221 -5.06 36.85 -17.95
C ASP A 221 -5.51 35.43 -18.37
N VAL A 222 -6.10 34.67 -17.43
CA VAL A 222 -6.55 33.29 -17.67
C VAL A 222 -8.00 33.31 -18.13
N ALA A 223 -8.24 33.71 -19.38
CA ALA A 223 -9.53 33.51 -20.04
C ALA A 223 -9.83 32.02 -20.37
N HIS A 224 -9.31 31.07 -19.59
CA HIS A 224 -9.41 29.62 -19.88
C HIS A 224 -9.44 28.71 -18.65
N GLU A 225 -9.96 29.17 -17.50
CA GLU A 225 -10.07 28.33 -16.29
C GLU A 225 -11.13 27.21 -16.37
N ASP A 226 -12.08 27.26 -17.31
CA ASP A 226 -13.19 26.29 -17.34
C ASP A 226 -12.83 24.89 -17.89
N SER A 227 -11.63 24.67 -18.42
CA SER A 227 -11.28 23.40 -19.09
C SER A 227 -10.55 22.37 -18.21
N ILE A 228 -9.91 22.80 -17.11
CA ILE A 228 -8.92 21.96 -16.39
C ILE A 228 -9.60 21.05 -15.35
N LEU A 229 -10.82 21.36 -14.90
CA LEU A 229 -11.53 20.58 -13.87
C LEU A 229 -12.28 19.34 -14.39
N ARG A 230 -12.21 19.02 -15.70
CA ARG A 230 -12.95 17.90 -16.31
C ARG A 230 -12.14 16.64 -16.60
N PHE A 231 -10.89 16.52 -16.15
CA PHE A 231 -10.18 15.24 -16.17
C PHE A 231 -10.59 14.35 -14.99
N ARG A 232 -11.87 13.96 -14.98
CA ARG A 232 -12.37 12.84 -14.18
C ARG A 232 -11.61 11.59 -14.64
N HIS A 233 -10.86 10.95 -13.74
CA HIS A 233 -10.17 9.68 -13.96
C HIS A 233 -11.04 8.71 -14.77
N ARG A 234 -10.72 8.52 -16.05
CA ARG A 234 -11.24 7.40 -16.83
C ARG A 234 -10.47 6.17 -16.39
N ARG A 235 -11.15 5.27 -15.66
CA ARG A 235 -10.62 3.93 -15.35
C ARG A 235 -10.28 3.23 -16.68
N PRO A 236 -9.14 2.52 -16.79
CA PRO A 236 -8.87 1.72 -17.97
C PRO A 236 -9.91 0.59 -18.07
N ALA A 237 -10.74 0.65 -19.10
CA ALA A 237 -11.71 -0.37 -19.45
C ALA A 237 -11.05 -1.42 -20.36
N SER A 238 -10.28 -2.34 -19.78
CA SER A 238 -9.96 -3.63 -20.40
C SER A 238 -9.34 -4.60 -19.39
N ARG A 239 -10.19 -5.36 -18.71
CA ARG A 239 -9.81 -6.68 -18.18
C ARG A 239 -10.66 -7.71 -18.91
N HIS A 240 -10.16 -8.17 -20.06
CA HIS A 240 -10.66 -9.42 -20.63
C HIS A 240 -9.99 -10.57 -19.88
N ARG A 241 -10.79 -11.31 -19.09
CA ARG A 241 -10.47 -12.69 -18.75
C ARG A 241 -10.68 -13.51 -20.02
N ALA A 242 -9.60 -14.07 -20.55
CA ALA A 242 -9.71 -15.21 -21.44
C ALA A 242 -10.19 -16.41 -20.62
N ALA A 243 -11.26 -17.04 -21.08
CA ALA A 243 -11.67 -18.40 -20.75
C ALA A 243 -11.65 -19.20 -22.05
#